data_AF-A0A830ZYB3-F1
#
_entry.id   AF-A0A830ZYB3-F1
#
_cell.length_a   1.000
_cell.length_b   1.000
_cell.length_c   1.000
_cell.angle_alpha   90.00
_cell.angle_beta   90.00
_cell.angle_gamma   90.00
#
_symmetry.space_group_name_H-M   'P 1'
#
loop_
_entity.id
_entity.type
_entity.pdbx_description
1 polymer ?
#
loop_
_entity_poly.entity_id
_entity_poly.type
_entity_poly.pdbx_seq_one_letter_code
_entity_poly.pdbx_strand_id
1 'polypeptide(L)'
;MSGCTIVSIIMGVYGGAMSDRLGRKKLMIFGCLFAIVGYASIGMANSVPVFAFGLLLTSISFSWADVPGRALMSDLLQDQKRRELALQIRYCAINIAAVSGPIIGITIGLNSQKSTFLLTSLSYVPFLLFSLFFVPAGKLVDHKDSDETSDTKMNTWQMCRVILKDNVYVVVLISSILSYLVYSQFDSVLPQYFLMLDSALAVDLVTVVLVTNALTVLVAQLYLVPYFVNTSLEKRITVGVVILAVSQLLFWSNETSSTLWWGACAFVFSVAEAILLPNLSILLDRLAPAHHRGAYLGASTLVMLGLSLGRIIGGALLEWCGKNVFFVMSLLCLCIAFLMLINDKKIKIRLTDS
;
A
#
# COMPACT_ATOMS: atom_id res chain seq x y z
N MET A 1 13.99 -3.18 7.62
CA MET A 1 12.59 -2.79 7.31
C MET A 1 11.74 -3.95 6.78
N SER A 2 12.25 -4.83 5.91
CA SER A 2 11.46 -5.94 5.33
C SER A 2 10.88 -6.92 6.36
N GLY A 3 11.63 -7.26 7.42
CA GLY A 3 11.11 -8.07 8.54
C GLY A 3 9.95 -7.40 9.28
N CYS A 4 10.04 -6.08 9.50
CA CYS A 4 8.98 -5.30 10.15
C CYS A 4 7.70 -5.28 9.30
N THR A 5 7.80 -5.21 7.97
CA THR A 5 6.63 -5.31 7.09
C THR A 5 6.00 -6.69 7.06
N ILE A 6 6.78 -7.77 7.17
CA ILE A 6 6.22 -9.12 7.30
C ILE A 6 5.43 -9.22 8.61
N VAL A 7 5.96 -8.66 9.70
CA VAL A 7 5.25 -8.57 10.98
C VAL A 7 3.97 -7.74 10.84
N SER A 8 3.99 -6.60 10.15
CA SER A 8 2.77 -5.82 9.85
C SER A 8 1.74 -6.61 9.07
N ILE A 9 2.14 -7.38 8.06
CA ILE A 9 1.23 -8.20 7.25
C ILE A 9 0.58 -9.27 8.13
N ILE A 10 1.39 -10.01 8.90
CA ILE A 10 0.90 -11.04 9.83
C ILE A 10 -0.08 -10.40 10.83
N MET A 11 0.33 -9.31 11.47
CA MET A 11 -0.49 -8.62 12.47
C MET A 11 -1.71 -7.93 11.89
N GLY A 12 -1.72 -7.61 10.59
CA GLY A 12 -2.89 -7.11 9.88
C GLY A 12 -3.92 -8.20 9.63
N VAL A 13 -3.48 -9.39 9.20
CA VAL A 13 -4.33 -10.58 9.01
C VAL A 13 -4.96 -11.00 10.35
N TYR A 14 -4.14 -11.12 11.40
CA TYR A 14 -4.65 -11.42 12.74
C TYR A 14 -5.43 -10.23 13.35
N GLY A 15 -5.06 -9.00 13.01
CA GLY A 15 -5.68 -7.77 13.50
C GLY A 15 -7.14 -7.65 13.11
N GLY A 16 -7.54 -8.10 11.92
CA GLY A 16 -8.96 -8.18 11.52
C GLY A 16 -9.75 -9.12 12.44
N ALA A 17 -9.30 -10.37 12.57
CA ALA A 17 -9.96 -11.36 13.43
C ALA A 17 -9.94 -10.98 14.92
N MET A 18 -8.85 -10.36 15.39
CA MET A 18 -8.75 -9.83 16.75
C MET A 18 -9.67 -8.64 16.97
N SER A 19 -9.80 -7.76 15.97
CA SER A 19 -10.69 -6.59 16.02
C SER A 19 -12.16 -7.01 16.17
N ASP A 20 -12.57 -8.09 15.51
CA ASP A 20 -13.93 -8.61 15.62
C ASP A 20 -14.21 -9.26 16.98
N ARG A 21 -13.18 -9.76 17.69
CA ARG A 21 -13.33 -10.34 19.05
C ARG A 21 -13.17 -9.32 20.19
N LEU A 22 -12.15 -8.46 20.10
CA LEU A 22 -11.80 -7.49 21.14
C LEU A 22 -12.57 -6.18 21.01
N GLY A 23 -13.13 -5.91 19.83
CA GLY A 23 -13.80 -4.67 19.48
C GLY A 23 -12.87 -3.69 18.75
N ARG A 24 -13.38 -3.11 17.65
CA ARG A 24 -12.65 -2.22 16.73
C ARG A 24 -12.01 -1.04 17.44
N LYS A 25 -12.74 -0.40 18.36
CA LYS A 25 -12.25 0.72 19.17
C LYS A 25 -11.00 0.37 19.99
N LYS A 26 -11.01 -0.77 20.69
CA LYS A 26 -9.90 -1.16 21.58
C LYS A 26 -8.63 -1.41 20.78
N LEU A 27 -8.76 -2.05 19.61
CA LEU A 27 -7.59 -2.33 18.78
C LEU A 27 -6.97 -1.05 18.19
N MET A 28 -7.79 -0.06 17.81
CA MET A 28 -7.29 1.26 17.40
C MET A 28 -6.57 1.98 18.54
N ILE A 29 -7.08 1.90 19.78
CA ILE A 29 -6.43 2.48 20.98
C ILE A 29 -5.07 1.82 21.22
N PHE A 30 -4.99 0.49 21.20
CA PHE A 30 -3.72 -0.23 21.33
C PHE A 30 -2.76 0.13 20.19
N GLY A 31 -3.26 0.27 18.97
CA GLY A 31 -2.48 0.77 17.83
C GLY A 31 -1.86 2.14 18.12
N CYS A 32 -2.63 3.09 18.64
CA CYS A 32 -2.11 4.41 19.01
C CYS A 32 -1.06 4.33 20.13
N LEU A 33 -1.31 3.54 21.17
CA LEU A 33 -0.35 3.35 22.27
C LEU A 33 0.97 2.76 21.78
N PHE A 34 0.92 1.75 20.92
CA PHE A 34 2.11 1.17 20.31
C PHE A 34 2.82 2.14 19.37
N ALA A 35 2.11 3.05 18.71
CA ALA A 35 2.73 4.13 17.93
C ALA A 35 3.56 5.05 18.84
N ILE A 36 2.94 5.53 19.93
CA ILE A 36 3.56 6.46 20.88
C ILE A 36 4.84 5.83 21.45
N VAL A 37 4.73 4.61 21.99
CA VAL A 37 5.87 3.88 22.57
C VAL A 37 6.91 3.54 21.52
N GLY A 38 6.49 3.11 20.33
CA GLY A 38 7.38 2.73 19.23
C GLY A 38 8.22 3.90 18.74
N TYR A 39 7.58 5.01 18.38
CA TYR A 39 8.27 6.23 17.91
C TYR A 39 9.11 6.87 19.02
N ALA A 40 8.64 6.86 20.28
CA ALA A 40 9.45 7.32 21.41
C ALA A 40 10.71 6.47 21.61
N SER A 41 10.56 5.13 21.50
CA SER A 41 11.69 4.19 21.59
C SER A 41 12.71 4.43 20.48
N ILE A 42 12.26 4.71 19.25
CA ILE A 42 13.14 5.07 18.13
C ILE A 42 13.88 6.38 18.42
N GLY A 43 13.17 7.43 18.87
CA GLY A 43 13.76 8.73 19.18
C GLY A 43 14.78 8.68 20.32
N MET A 44 14.57 7.80 21.30
CA MET A 44 15.47 7.63 22.45
C MET A 44 16.50 6.50 22.26
N ALA A 45 16.53 5.85 21.09
CA ALA A 45 17.38 4.69 20.88
C ALA A 45 18.88 5.05 20.97
N ASN A 46 19.57 4.38 21.88
CA ASN A 46 21.04 4.42 22.02
C ASN A 46 21.69 3.08 21.64
N SER A 47 20.90 2.09 21.23
CA SER A 47 21.37 0.78 20.81
C SER A 47 20.46 0.20 19.72
N VAL A 48 21.03 -0.64 18.86
CA VAL A 48 20.32 -1.31 17.76
C VAL A 48 19.10 -2.12 18.24
N PRO A 49 19.14 -2.84 19.38
CA PRO A 49 17.97 -3.57 19.87
C PRO A 49 16.78 -2.66 20.23
N VAL A 50 17.04 -1.52 20.86
CA VAL A 50 15.97 -0.55 21.23
C VAL A 50 15.35 0.06 19.97
N PHE A 51 16.18 0.38 18.98
CA PHE A 51 15.72 0.86 17.68
C PHE A 51 14.85 -0.19 16.95
N ALA A 52 15.30 -1.46 16.91
CA ALA A 52 14.57 -2.55 16.30
C ALA A 52 13.23 -2.83 17.01
N PHE A 53 13.21 -2.79 18.34
CA PHE A 53 11.99 -2.91 19.13
C PHE A 53 10.99 -1.80 18.80
N GLY A 54 11.46 -0.55 18.71
CA GLY A 54 10.62 0.58 18.29
C GLY A 54 10.02 0.37 16.90
N LEU A 55 10.82 -0.07 15.92
CA LEU A 55 10.35 -0.38 14.57
C LEU A 55 9.29 -1.49 14.52
N LEU A 56 9.42 -2.51 15.39
CA LEU A 56 8.41 -3.57 15.50
C LEU A 56 7.09 -3.01 16.03
N LEU A 57 7.13 -2.19 17.08
CA LEU A 57 5.92 -1.58 17.64
C LEU A 57 5.22 -0.64 16.66
N THR A 58 5.95 0.20 15.92
CA THR A 58 5.34 1.06 14.89
C THR A 58 4.71 0.24 13.77
N SER A 59 5.28 -0.92 13.45
CA SER A 59 4.77 -1.84 12.43
C SER A 59 3.47 -2.53 12.85
N ILE A 60 3.36 -2.94 14.12
CA ILE A 60 2.13 -3.49 14.70
C ILE A 60 1.06 -2.39 14.77
N SER A 61 1.45 -1.21 15.24
CA SER A 61 0.61 -0.03 15.37
C SER A 61 -0.10 0.31 14.06
N PHE A 62 0.65 0.39 12.96
CA PHE A 62 0.10 0.71 11.64
C PHE A 62 -1.03 -0.26 11.26
N SER A 63 -0.80 -1.57 11.39
CA SER A 63 -1.80 -2.58 11.06
C SER A 63 -3.04 -2.51 11.95
N TRP A 64 -2.85 -2.27 13.25
CA TRP A 64 -3.93 -2.23 14.25
C TRP A 64 -4.74 -0.92 14.25
N ALA A 65 -4.20 0.16 13.70
CA ALA A 65 -4.95 1.37 13.43
C ALA A 65 -5.68 1.29 12.08
N ASP A 66 -5.00 0.79 11.04
CA ASP A 66 -5.47 0.88 9.65
C ASP A 66 -6.57 -0.13 9.30
N VAL A 67 -6.40 -1.40 9.69
CA VAL A 67 -7.36 -2.47 9.36
C VAL A 67 -8.69 -2.26 10.10
N PRO A 68 -8.72 -2.05 11.42
CA PRO A 68 -9.99 -1.82 12.15
C PRO A 68 -10.65 -0.50 11.77
N GLY A 69 -9.87 0.54 11.44
CA GLY A 69 -10.40 1.83 11.01
C GLY A 69 -11.18 1.73 9.70
N ARG A 70 -10.62 1.04 8.69
CA ARG A 70 -11.33 0.75 7.43
C ARG A 70 -12.59 -0.07 7.66
N ALA A 71 -12.47 -1.10 8.49
CA ALA A 71 -13.58 -1.99 8.78
C ALA A 71 -14.71 -1.21 9.47
N LEU A 72 -14.40 -0.42 10.50
CA LEU A 72 -15.38 0.42 11.21
C LEU A 72 -16.09 1.40 10.28
N MET A 73 -15.35 2.01 9.34
CA MET A 73 -15.93 2.92 8.34
C MET A 73 -16.94 2.19 7.45
N SER A 74 -16.65 0.93 7.07
CA SER A 74 -17.59 0.09 6.33
C SER A 74 -18.82 -0.30 7.16
N ASP A 75 -18.66 -0.62 8.45
CA ASP A 75 -19.80 -1.01 9.30
C ASP A 75 -20.76 0.15 9.58
N LEU A 76 -20.23 1.37 9.69
CA LEU A 76 -21.02 2.58 9.96
C LEU A 76 -21.83 3.04 8.73
N LEU A 77 -21.44 2.61 7.53
CA LEU A 77 -22.03 3.04 6.26
C LEU A 77 -22.78 1.89 5.61
N GLN A 78 -24.10 1.85 5.80
CA GLN A 78 -24.95 0.79 5.25
C GLN A 78 -25.14 0.88 3.72
N ASP A 79 -24.96 2.07 3.13
CA ASP A 79 -25.13 2.29 1.68
C ASP A 79 -23.82 2.09 0.91
N GLN A 80 -23.88 1.30 -0.16
CA GLN A 80 -22.73 0.93 -0.99
C GLN A 80 -22.03 2.17 -1.60
N LYS A 81 -22.81 3.13 -2.13
CA LYS A 81 -22.26 4.34 -2.75
C LYS A 81 -21.56 5.22 -1.72
N ARG A 82 -22.15 5.38 -0.52
CA ARG A 82 -21.52 6.12 0.59
C ARG A 82 -20.25 5.44 1.09
N ARG A 83 -20.22 4.11 1.14
CA ARG A 83 -19.02 3.35 1.51
C ARG A 83 -17.88 3.55 0.52
N GLU A 84 -18.17 3.49 -0.77
CA GLU A 84 -17.18 3.77 -1.82
C GLU A 84 -16.65 5.20 -1.72
N LEU A 85 -17.53 6.19 -1.56
CA LEU A 85 -17.14 7.59 -1.37
C LEU A 85 -16.28 7.78 -0.12
N ALA A 86 -16.63 7.14 0.99
CA ALA A 86 -15.87 7.19 2.24
C ALA A 86 -14.44 6.64 2.09
N LEU A 87 -14.30 5.50 1.39
CA LEU A 87 -12.99 4.93 1.10
C LEU A 87 -12.16 5.85 0.18
N GLN A 88 -12.78 6.49 -0.81
CA GLN A 88 -12.14 7.48 -1.68
C GLN A 88 -11.69 8.72 -0.89
N ILE A 89 -12.53 9.26 0.00
CA ILE A 89 -12.18 10.40 0.87
C ILE A 89 -11.00 10.03 1.78
N ARG A 90 -11.02 8.84 2.37
CA ARG A 90 -9.90 8.35 3.19
C ARG A 90 -8.61 8.27 2.38
N TYR A 91 -8.68 7.73 1.16
CA TYR A 91 -7.50 7.65 0.29
C TYR A 91 -6.98 9.04 -0.08
N CYS A 92 -7.87 10.00 -0.40
CA CYS A 92 -7.52 11.39 -0.62
C CYS A 92 -6.83 12.01 0.60
N ALA A 93 -7.38 11.80 1.81
CA ALA A 93 -6.80 12.29 3.06
C ALA A 93 -5.41 11.71 3.33
N ILE A 94 -5.19 10.42 3.02
CA ILE A 94 -3.87 9.77 3.12
C ILE A 94 -2.88 10.44 2.17
N ASN A 95 -3.27 10.69 0.92
CA ASN A 95 -2.39 11.37 -0.05
C ASN A 95 -2.10 12.82 0.37
N ILE A 96 -3.10 13.56 0.86
CA ILE A 96 -2.90 14.92 1.42
C ILE A 96 -1.93 14.88 2.61
N ALA A 97 -2.04 13.89 3.49
CA ALA A 97 -1.11 13.72 4.60
C ALA A 97 0.30 13.35 4.11
N ALA A 98 0.41 12.51 3.07
CA ALA A 98 1.67 12.13 2.45
C ALA A 98 2.37 13.32 1.76
N VAL A 99 1.63 14.29 1.23
CA VAL A 99 2.17 15.57 0.71
C VAL A 99 2.55 16.51 1.84
N SER A 100 1.61 16.76 2.76
CA SER A 100 1.75 17.82 3.76
C SER A 100 2.78 17.47 4.83
N GLY A 101 2.91 16.19 5.20
CA GLY A 101 3.88 15.71 6.20
C GLY A 101 5.33 16.09 5.88
N PRO A 102 5.88 15.70 4.72
CA PRO A 102 7.23 16.09 4.30
C PRO A 102 7.42 17.61 4.21
N ILE A 103 6.45 18.34 3.63
CA ILE A 103 6.53 19.81 3.49
C ILE A 103 6.61 20.48 4.87
N ILE A 104 5.74 20.09 5.81
CA ILE A 104 5.76 20.58 7.18
C ILE A 104 7.08 20.19 7.88
N GLY A 105 7.56 18.97 7.65
CA GLY A 105 8.83 18.53 8.21
C GLY A 105 10.02 19.37 7.74
N ILE A 106 10.06 19.72 6.45
CA ILE A 106 11.11 20.56 5.85
C ILE A 106 11.01 21.99 6.36
N THR A 107 9.81 22.60 6.39
CA THR A 107 9.65 24.00 6.83
C THR A 107 10.00 24.20 8.30
N ILE A 108 9.77 23.18 9.13
CA ILE A 108 10.15 23.19 10.56
C ILE A 108 11.64 22.83 10.75
N GLY A 109 12.34 22.42 9.69
CA GLY A 109 13.76 22.06 9.75
C GLY A 109 14.02 20.76 10.50
N LEU A 110 13.12 19.77 10.36
CA LEU A 110 13.26 18.44 10.95
C LEU A 110 14.39 17.66 10.24
N ASN A 111 15.63 17.96 10.59
CA ASN A 111 16.83 17.39 9.98
C ASN A 111 17.15 16.00 10.56
N SER A 112 16.39 14.96 10.21
CA SER A 112 16.67 13.53 10.52
C SER A 112 17.15 13.23 11.95
N GLN A 113 16.82 14.10 12.92
CA GLN A 113 17.31 14.03 14.28
C GLN A 113 16.38 13.15 15.11
N LYS A 114 16.92 12.60 16.20
CA LYS A 114 16.17 11.88 17.24
C LYS A 114 14.89 12.62 17.68
N SER A 115 14.91 13.95 17.65
CA SER A 115 13.78 14.84 17.95
C SER A 115 12.58 14.66 17.01
N THR A 116 12.80 14.35 15.74
CA THR A 116 11.71 14.14 14.75
C THR A 116 10.83 12.96 15.14
N PHE A 117 11.42 11.86 15.62
CA PHE A 117 10.65 10.70 16.07
C PHE A 117 9.86 10.96 17.36
N LEU A 118 10.40 11.78 18.27
CA LEU A 118 9.66 12.21 19.46
C LEU A 118 8.47 13.09 19.10
N LEU A 119 8.63 13.98 18.11
CA LEU A 119 7.52 14.79 17.61
C LEU A 119 6.43 13.91 16.98
N THR A 120 6.80 12.91 16.19
CA THR A 120 5.87 11.92 15.64
C THR A 120 5.18 11.11 16.75
N SER A 121 5.89 10.75 17.82
CA SER A 121 5.27 10.10 18.98
C SER A 121 4.18 11.00 19.60
N LEU A 122 4.48 12.28 19.77
CA LEU A 122 3.55 13.25 20.34
C LEU A 122 2.32 13.48 19.45
N SER A 123 2.46 13.43 18.12
CA SER A 123 1.33 13.59 17.20
C SER A 123 0.29 12.47 17.28
N TYR A 124 0.64 11.31 17.84
CA TYR A 124 -0.33 10.23 18.09
C TYR A 124 -1.17 10.45 19.36
N VAL A 125 -0.80 11.37 20.25
CA VAL A 125 -1.58 11.66 21.47
C VAL A 125 -2.96 12.26 21.16
N PRO A 126 -3.10 13.28 20.29
CA PRO A 126 -4.42 13.75 19.85
C PRO A 126 -5.25 12.65 19.20
N PHE A 127 -4.64 11.77 18.41
CA PHE A 127 -5.34 10.66 17.76
C PHE A 127 -5.82 9.61 18.77
N LEU A 128 -5.02 9.32 19.80
CA LEU A 128 -5.42 8.47 20.92
C LEU A 128 -6.62 9.06 21.67
N LEU A 129 -6.59 10.36 21.99
CA LEU A 129 -7.70 11.04 22.66
C LEU A 129 -8.96 11.02 21.80
N PHE A 130 -8.82 11.28 20.49
CA PHE A 130 -9.94 11.18 19.55
C PHE A 130 -10.53 9.76 19.53
N SER A 131 -9.68 8.74 19.48
CA SER A 131 -10.09 7.33 19.53
C SER A 131 -10.78 6.96 20.84
N LEU A 132 -10.33 7.51 21.97
CA LEU A 132 -10.96 7.28 23.27
C LEU A 132 -12.35 7.90 23.37
N PHE A 133 -12.52 9.16 22.92
CA PHE A 133 -13.76 9.92 23.14
C PHE A 133 -14.79 9.79 22.01
N PHE A 134 -14.35 9.76 20.74
CA PHE A 134 -15.25 9.92 19.59
C PHE A 134 -15.46 8.64 18.79
N VAL A 135 -14.54 7.67 18.84
CA VAL A 135 -14.73 6.40 18.13
C VAL A 135 -15.78 5.57 18.87
N PRO A 136 -16.91 5.22 18.22
CA PRO A 136 -17.90 4.34 18.83
C PRO A 136 -17.29 2.96 19.05
N ALA A 137 -17.79 2.20 20.04
CA ALA A 137 -17.24 0.89 20.39
C ALA A 137 -17.26 -0.13 19.21
N GLY A 138 -17.89 0.21 18.09
CA GLY A 138 -18.25 -0.71 17.02
C GLY A 138 -19.38 -1.61 17.52
N LYS A 139 -20.43 -1.80 16.73
CA LYS A 139 -21.30 -2.94 16.99
C LYS A 139 -20.46 -4.17 16.69
N LEU A 140 -20.27 -5.05 17.68
CA LEU A 140 -20.08 -6.46 17.38
C LEU A 140 -21.32 -6.81 16.57
N VAL A 141 -21.19 -6.94 15.25
CA VAL A 141 -22.28 -7.52 14.47
C VAL A 141 -22.39 -8.94 15.00
N ASP A 142 -23.37 -9.13 15.87
CA ASP A 142 -23.78 -10.43 16.37
C ASP A 142 -24.28 -11.16 15.12
N HIS A 143 -23.40 -11.94 14.47
CA HIS A 143 -23.83 -12.95 13.50
C HIS A 143 -24.52 -14.08 14.29
N LYS A 144 -25.66 -13.74 14.90
CA LYS A 144 -26.54 -14.68 15.59
C LYS A 144 -27.79 -15.04 14.79
N ASP A 145 -27.99 -14.45 13.63
CA ASP A 145 -29.09 -14.82 12.72
C ASP A 145 -28.57 -15.08 11.31
N SER A 146 -28.01 -16.27 11.11
CA SER A 146 -28.14 -17.01 9.86
C SER A 146 -27.72 -18.46 10.12
N ASP A 147 -28.50 -19.16 10.95
CA ASP A 147 -28.62 -20.60 10.77
C ASP A 147 -29.40 -20.83 9.47
N GLU A 148 -28.96 -21.85 8.72
CA GLU A 148 -29.56 -22.42 7.52
C GLU A 148 -29.26 -21.72 6.18
N THR A 149 -28.08 -22.02 5.61
CA THR A 149 -28.01 -23.09 4.61
C THR A 149 -26.66 -23.77 4.67
N SER A 150 -26.70 -25.10 4.74
CA SER A 150 -25.59 -26.01 4.58
C SER A 150 -24.79 -25.73 3.30
N ASP A 151 -23.69 -25.00 3.41
CA ASP A 151 -22.53 -25.25 2.58
C ASP A 151 -21.41 -25.67 3.52
N THR A 152 -20.97 -26.92 3.36
CA THR A 152 -19.87 -27.56 4.08
C THR A 152 -18.82 -26.54 4.48
N LYS A 153 -18.49 -26.46 5.79
CA LYS A 153 -17.34 -25.69 6.31
C LYS A 153 -16.10 -26.17 5.58
N MET A 154 -15.84 -25.60 4.39
CA MET A 154 -14.68 -25.92 3.60
C MET A 154 -13.47 -25.55 4.44
N ASN A 155 -12.59 -26.51 4.64
CA ASN A 155 -11.35 -26.28 5.36
C ASN A 155 -10.59 -25.14 4.66
N THR A 156 -9.92 -24.24 5.40
CA THR A 156 -9.15 -23.12 4.85
C THR A 156 -8.22 -23.56 3.70
N TRP A 157 -7.73 -24.79 3.78
CA TRP A 157 -6.94 -25.45 2.73
C TRP A 157 -7.72 -25.73 1.44
N GLN A 158 -8.96 -26.21 1.53
CA GLN A 158 -9.82 -26.45 0.39
C GLN A 158 -10.19 -25.13 -0.30
N MET A 159 -10.40 -24.07 0.48
CA MET A 159 -10.66 -22.74 -0.05
C MET A 159 -9.45 -22.16 -0.79
N CYS A 160 -8.25 -22.31 -0.23
CA CYS A 160 -7.00 -21.95 -0.90
C CYS A 160 -6.84 -22.69 -2.23
N ARG A 161 -7.15 -24.00 -2.26
CA ARG A 161 -7.10 -24.80 -3.49
C ARG A 161 -8.11 -24.36 -4.55
N VAL A 162 -9.29 -23.90 -4.15
CA VAL A 162 -10.29 -23.34 -5.08
C VAL A 162 -9.79 -22.05 -5.71
N ILE A 163 -9.24 -21.13 -4.90
CA ILE A 163 -8.67 -19.87 -5.39
C ILE A 163 -7.50 -20.15 -6.34
N LEU A 164 -6.59 -21.06 -5.99
CA LEU A 164 -5.45 -21.44 -6.84
C LEU A 164 -5.86 -22.09 -8.18
N LYS A 165 -7.08 -22.62 -8.29
CA LYS A 165 -7.64 -23.14 -9.54
C LYS A 165 -8.34 -22.07 -10.38
N ASP A 166 -8.67 -20.91 -9.81
CA ASP A 166 -9.23 -19.79 -10.57
C ASP A 166 -8.11 -19.08 -11.33
N ASN A 167 -7.86 -19.54 -12.55
CA ASN A 167 -6.77 -19.03 -13.40
C ASN A 167 -6.89 -17.52 -13.66
N VAL A 168 -8.10 -16.97 -13.79
CA VAL A 168 -8.27 -15.53 -14.06
C VAL A 168 -7.90 -14.73 -12.82
N TYR A 169 -8.41 -15.13 -11.66
CA TYR A 169 -8.10 -14.48 -10.40
C TYR A 169 -6.61 -14.58 -10.05
N VAL A 170 -6.01 -15.76 -10.21
CA VAL A 170 -4.59 -16.00 -9.91
C VAL A 170 -3.67 -15.17 -10.81
N VAL A 171 -3.98 -15.05 -12.11
CA VAL A 171 -3.19 -14.20 -13.02
C VAL A 171 -3.23 -12.75 -12.58
N VAL A 172 -4.41 -12.23 -12.22
CA VAL A 172 -4.55 -10.85 -11.75
C VAL A 172 -3.87 -10.66 -10.40
N LEU A 173 -3.96 -11.62 -9.49
CA LEU A 173 -3.31 -11.59 -8.19
C LEU A 173 -1.77 -11.57 -8.34
N ILE A 174 -1.21 -12.44 -9.18
CA ILE A 174 0.23 -12.45 -9.49
C ILE A 174 0.66 -11.14 -10.15
N SER A 175 -0.11 -10.66 -11.14
CA SER A 175 0.17 -9.37 -11.81
C SER A 175 0.17 -8.20 -10.82
N SER A 176 -0.74 -8.24 -9.83
CA SER A 176 -0.79 -7.26 -8.75
C SER A 176 0.42 -7.37 -7.82
N ILE A 177 0.78 -8.58 -7.38
CA ILE A 177 2.00 -8.81 -6.57
C ILE A 177 3.24 -8.27 -7.28
N LEU A 178 3.42 -8.58 -8.57
CA LEU A 178 4.56 -8.11 -9.36
C LEU A 178 4.54 -6.59 -9.58
N SER A 179 3.35 -5.99 -9.76
CA SER A 179 3.23 -4.53 -9.87
C SER A 179 3.64 -3.82 -8.57
N TYR A 180 3.22 -4.34 -7.42
CA TYR A 180 3.62 -3.82 -6.12
C TYR A 180 5.12 -4.05 -5.82
N LEU A 181 5.69 -5.13 -6.34
CA LEU A 181 7.13 -5.40 -6.30
C LEU A 181 7.91 -4.30 -7.04
N VAL A 182 7.51 -3.95 -8.27
CA VAL A 182 8.12 -2.85 -9.02
C VAL A 182 7.89 -1.50 -8.33
N TYR A 183 6.69 -1.26 -7.82
CA TYR A 183 6.38 -0.04 -7.08
C TYR A 183 7.32 0.16 -5.88
N SER A 184 7.59 -0.89 -5.10
CA SER A 184 8.44 -0.79 -3.91
C SER A 184 9.87 -0.28 -4.17
N GLN A 185 10.35 -0.36 -5.42
CA GLN A 185 11.68 0.11 -5.79
C GLN A 185 11.81 1.62 -5.61
N PHE A 186 10.72 2.36 -5.84
CA PHE A 186 10.67 3.80 -5.66
C PHE A 186 10.98 4.22 -4.21
N ASP A 187 10.38 3.54 -3.23
CA ASP A 187 10.59 3.86 -1.82
C ASP A 187 11.88 3.30 -1.25
N SER A 188 12.34 2.12 -1.71
CA SER A 188 13.48 1.43 -1.08
C SER A 188 14.79 1.54 -1.83
N VAL A 189 14.78 1.33 -3.14
CA VAL A 189 16.00 1.23 -3.96
C VAL A 189 16.44 2.60 -4.44
N LEU A 190 15.50 3.46 -4.81
CA LEU A 190 15.82 4.79 -5.34
C LEU A 190 16.60 5.67 -4.35
N PRO A 191 16.25 5.76 -3.04
CA PRO A 191 17.05 6.49 -2.07
C PRO A 191 18.45 5.90 -1.87
N GLN A 192 18.57 4.56 -1.91
CA GLN A 192 19.86 3.88 -1.80
C GLN A 192 20.74 4.17 -3.02
N TYR A 193 20.14 4.19 -4.21
CA TYR A 193 20.84 4.55 -5.43
C TYR A 193 21.32 6.00 -5.42
N PHE A 194 20.53 6.95 -4.91
CA PHE A 194 20.97 8.34 -4.78
C PHE A 194 22.17 8.50 -3.84
N LEU A 195 22.22 7.72 -2.74
CA LEU A 195 23.39 7.70 -1.86
C LEU A 195 24.65 7.16 -2.55
N MET A 196 24.51 6.24 -3.50
CA MET A 196 25.62 5.72 -4.31
C MET A 196 26.07 6.71 -5.38
N LEU A 197 25.15 7.54 -5.88
CA LEU A 197 25.38 8.50 -6.96
C LEU A 197 26.03 9.79 -6.42
N ASP A 198 25.43 10.39 -5.40
CA ASP A 198 25.98 11.55 -4.69
C ASP A 198 25.37 11.65 -3.29
N SER A 199 26.17 11.33 -2.27
CA SER A 199 25.73 11.35 -0.87
C SER A 199 25.40 12.74 -0.34
N ALA A 200 25.95 13.81 -0.93
CA ALA A 200 25.69 15.19 -0.53
C ALA A 200 24.32 15.66 -1.04
N LEU A 201 23.95 15.28 -2.27
CA LEU A 201 22.68 15.66 -2.90
C LEU A 201 21.55 14.64 -2.67
N ALA A 202 21.84 13.47 -2.11
CA ALA A 202 20.86 12.40 -1.95
C ALA A 202 19.60 12.83 -1.20
N VAL A 203 19.74 13.62 -0.13
CA VAL A 203 18.58 14.09 0.66
C VAL A 203 17.68 15.01 -0.17
N ASP A 204 18.27 15.91 -0.96
CA ASP A 204 17.53 16.82 -1.82
C ASP A 204 16.81 16.07 -2.95
N LEU A 205 17.49 15.10 -3.56
CA LEU A 205 16.91 14.25 -4.61
C LEU A 205 15.75 13.40 -4.07
N VAL A 206 15.93 12.74 -2.92
CA VAL A 206 14.84 12.00 -2.24
C VAL A 206 13.67 12.94 -1.96
N THR A 207 13.95 14.14 -1.44
CA THR A 207 12.93 15.13 -1.11
C THR A 207 12.11 15.54 -2.33
N VAL A 208 12.78 15.92 -3.43
CA VAL A 208 12.11 16.33 -4.67
C VAL A 208 11.27 15.18 -5.23
N VAL A 209 11.81 13.96 -5.23
CA VAL A 209 11.09 12.79 -5.73
C VAL A 209 9.83 12.51 -4.90
N LEU A 210 9.92 12.50 -3.58
CA LEU A 210 8.78 12.26 -2.69
C LEU A 210 7.72 13.35 -2.79
N VAL A 211 8.12 14.62 -2.80
CA VAL A 211 7.19 15.76 -2.92
C VAL A 211 6.51 15.75 -4.30
N THR A 212 7.28 15.53 -5.37
CA THR A 212 6.72 15.43 -6.72
C THR A 212 5.74 14.28 -6.82
N ASN A 213 6.06 13.14 -6.21
CA ASN A 213 5.16 12.00 -6.20
C ASN A 213 3.85 12.30 -5.51
N ALA A 214 3.92 12.77 -4.28
CA ALA A 214 2.74 13.05 -3.48
C ALA A 214 1.83 14.09 -4.18
N LEU A 215 2.39 15.17 -4.73
CA LEU A 215 1.64 16.20 -5.45
C LEU A 215 1.02 15.65 -6.74
N THR A 216 1.79 14.89 -7.52
CA THR A 216 1.33 14.33 -8.79
C THR A 216 0.21 13.32 -8.57
N VAL A 217 0.33 12.44 -7.57
CA VAL A 217 -0.71 11.48 -7.22
C VAL A 217 -1.99 12.21 -6.81
N LEU A 218 -1.90 13.25 -5.98
CA LEU A 218 -3.06 14.04 -5.56
C LEU A 218 -3.77 14.70 -6.76
N VAL A 219 -3.02 15.37 -7.63
CA VAL A 219 -3.56 16.04 -8.83
C VAL A 219 -4.13 14.99 -9.81
N ALA A 220 -3.41 13.91 -10.06
CA ALA A 220 -3.87 12.83 -10.94
C ALA A 220 -5.16 12.19 -10.42
N GLN A 221 -5.27 11.94 -9.10
CA GLN A 221 -6.47 11.35 -8.52
C GLN A 221 -7.69 12.25 -8.65
N LEU A 222 -7.51 13.58 -8.54
CA LEU A 222 -8.61 14.55 -8.61
C LEU A 222 -9.03 14.88 -10.05
N TYR A 223 -8.10 14.94 -10.99
CA TYR A 223 -8.37 15.41 -12.35
C TYR A 223 -8.23 14.32 -13.41
N LEU A 224 -7.18 13.51 -13.34
CA LEU A 224 -6.87 12.51 -14.37
C LEU A 224 -7.75 11.26 -14.23
N VAL A 225 -7.86 10.69 -13.03
CA VAL A 225 -8.61 9.44 -12.79
C VAL A 225 -10.11 9.57 -13.16
N PRO A 226 -10.82 10.68 -12.84
CA PRO A 226 -12.20 10.88 -13.29
C PRO A 226 -12.34 10.96 -14.81
N TYR A 227 -11.34 11.49 -15.52
CA TYR A 227 -11.34 11.53 -16.99
C TYR A 227 -11.36 10.12 -17.60
N PHE A 228 -10.75 9.15 -16.92
CA PHE A 228 -10.74 7.75 -17.35
C PHE A 228 -12.05 7.00 -17.06
N VAL A 229 -13.09 7.61 -16.47
CA VAL A 229 -14.29 6.90 -16.00
C VAL A 229 -14.99 6.06 -17.08
N ASN A 230 -14.91 6.46 -18.35
CA ASN A 230 -15.51 5.74 -19.48
C ASN A 230 -14.58 4.68 -20.10
N THR A 231 -13.32 4.62 -19.69
CA THR A 231 -12.35 3.63 -20.15
C THR A 231 -12.53 2.33 -19.37
N SER A 232 -12.49 1.17 -20.03
CA SER A 232 -12.63 -0.13 -19.36
C SER A 232 -11.50 -0.36 -18.35
N LEU A 233 -11.79 -1.13 -17.30
CA LEU A 233 -10.87 -1.33 -16.16
C LEU A 233 -9.55 -1.97 -16.59
N GLU A 234 -9.61 -2.93 -17.52
CA GLU A 234 -8.44 -3.65 -18.02
C GLU A 234 -7.51 -2.70 -18.78
N LYS A 235 -8.08 -1.83 -19.62
CA LYS A 235 -7.32 -0.83 -20.38
C LYS A 235 -6.60 0.15 -19.44
N ARG A 236 -7.26 0.60 -18.38
CA ARG A 236 -6.62 1.50 -17.38
C ARG A 236 -5.42 0.83 -16.73
N ILE A 237 -5.54 -0.46 -16.38
CA ILE A 237 -4.44 -1.23 -15.79
C ILE A 237 -3.31 -1.40 -16.80
N THR A 238 -3.59 -1.79 -18.04
CA THR A 238 -2.55 -1.92 -19.08
C THR A 238 -1.82 -0.59 -19.30
N VAL A 239 -2.54 0.53 -19.41
CA VAL A 239 -1.94 1.86 -19.52
C VAL A 239 -1.08 2.18 -18.30
N GLY A 240 -1.57 1.93 -17.09
CA GLY A 240 -0.80 2.14 -15.86
C GLY A 240 0.49 1.32 -15.82
N VAL A 241 0.45 0.04 -16.19
CA VAL A 241 1.64 -0.83 -16.25
C VAL A 241 2.64 -0.36 -17.30
N VAL A 242 2.17 0.09 -18.47
CA VAL A 242 3.06 0.62 -19.51
C VAL A 242 3.74 1.91 -19.06
N ILE A 243 3.01 2.85 -18.45
CA ILE A 243 3.60 4.09 -17.91
C ILE A 243 4.61 3.74 -16.80
N LEU A 244 4.31 2.75 -15.96
CA LEU A 244 5.25 2.25 -14.94
C LEU A 244 6.52 1.68 -15.59
N ALA A 245 6.40 0.92 -16.68
CA ALA A 245 7.56 0.41 -17.42
C ALA A 245 8.44 1.56 -17.95
N VAL A 246 7.81 2.61 -18.48
CA VAL A 246 8.51 3.81 -18.97
C VAL A 246 9.19 4.53 -17.81
N SER A 247 8.55 4.70 -16.65
CA SER A 247 9.19 5.35 -15.50
C SER A 247 10.44 4.60 -15.03
N GLN A 248 10.39 3.26 -15.04
CA GLN A 248 11.56 2.43 -14.70
C GLN A 248 12.70 2.59 -15.73
N LEU A 249 12.39 2.71 -17.03
CA LEU A 249 13.40 3.03 -18.04
C LEU A 249 14.00 4.43 -17.84
N LEU A 250 13.17 5.41 -17.47
CA LEU A 250 13.65 6.77 -17.19
C LEU A 250 14.63 6.78 -16.01
N PHE A 251 14.31 6.04 -14.93
CA PHE A 251 15.23 5.86 -13.79
C PHE A 251 16.55 5.18 -14.19
N TRP A 252 16.54 4.26 -15.16
CA TRP A 252 17.75 3.61 -15.66
C TRP A 252 18.59 4.50 -16.59
N SER A 253 17.93 5.32 -17.40
CA SER A 253 18.53 6.02 -18.55
C SER A 253 19.47 7.16 -18.20
N ASN A 254 19.41 7.70 -16.99
CA ASN A 254 20.20 8.87 -16.61
C ASN A 254 21.06 8.61 -15.37
N GLU A 255 22.27 9.17 -15.39
CA GLU A 255 23.27 9.11 -14.31
C GLU A 255 23.54 10.51 -13.71
N THR A 256 22.82 11.53 -14.15
CA THR A 256 23.04 12.92 -13.71
C THR A 256 22.41 13.18 -12.35
N SER A 257 23.08 13.95 -11.48
CA SER A 257 22.53 14.47 -10.21
C SER A 257 21.51 15.61 -10.39
N SER A 258 20.87 15.71 -11.55
CA SER A 258 19.94 16.82 -11.87
C SER A 258 18.60 16.62 -11.17
N THR A 259 18.27 17.52 -10.24
CA THR A 259 16.99 17.53 -9.52
C THR A 259 15.78 17.58 -10.47
N LEU A 260 15.89 18.32 -11.58
CA LEU A 260 14.80 18.46 -12.55
C LEU A 260 14.50 17.16 -13.29
N TRP A 261 15.54 16.40 -13.62
CA TRP A 261 15.38 15.07 -14.23
C TRP A 261 14.67 14.10 -13.30
N TRP A 262 15.14 14.01 -12.05
CA TRP A 262 14.55 13.10 -11.06
C TRP A 262 13.11 13.49 -10.70
N GLY A 263 12.80 14.79 -10.67
CA GLY A 263 11.42 15.28 -10.59
C GLY A 263 10.56 14.84 -11.78
N ALA A 264 11.06 14.93 -13.02
CA ALA A 264 10.34 14.46 -14.20
C ALA A 264 10.10 12.93 -14.17
N CYS A 265 11.09 12.14 -13.76
CA CYS A 265 10.92 10.69 -13.60
C CYS A 265 9.90 10.36 -12.51
N ALA A 266 9.95 11.06 -11.37
CA ALA A 266 8.98 10.91 -10.30
C ALA A 266 7.57 11.26 -10.77
N PHE A 267 7.39 12.32 -11.56
CA PHE A 267 6.10 12.67 -12.15
C PHE A 267 5.53 11.51 -12.99
N VAL A 268 6.32 10.94 -13.91
CA VAL A 268 5.87 9.82 -14.77
C VAL A 268 5.52 8.58 -13.93
N PHE A 269 6.36 8.23 -12.96
CA PHE A 269 6.08 7.14 -12.01
C PHE A 269 4.76 7.35 -11.26
N SER A 270 4.51 8.58 -10.84
CA SER A 270 3.35 8.92 -9.99
C SER A 270 2.04 8.92 -10.76
N VAL A 271 2.07 9.30 -12.04
CA VAL A 271 0.94 9.10 -12.95
C VAL A 271 0.62 7.61 -13.10
N ALA A 272 1.66 6.77 -13.26
CA ALA A 272 1.45 5.33 -13.30
C ALA A 272 0.83 4.80 -12.00
N GLU A 273 1.34 5.22 -10.85
CA GLU A 273 0.85 4.83 -9.53
C GLU A 273 -0.63 5.18 -9.33
N ALA A 274 -1.00 6.44 -9.58
CA ALA A 274 -2.36 6.96 -9.37
C ALA A 274 -3.39 6.21 -10.22
N ILE A 275 -3.00 5.75 -11.42
CA ILE A 275 -3.86 4.95 -12.27
C ILE A 275 -3.82 3.48 -11.82
N LEU A 276 -2.64 2.90 -11.66
CA LEU A 276 -2.48 1.45 -11.57
C LEU A 276 -2.99 0.87 -10.25
N LEU A 277 -2.54 1.42 -9.11
CA LEU A 277 -2.76 0.77 -7.80
C LEU A 277 -4.25 0.70 -7.40
N PRO A 278 -5.06 1.77 -7.56
CA PRO A 278 -6.49 1.68 -7.26
C PRO A 278 -7.21 0.71 -8.20
N ASN A 279 -6.86 0.70 -9.49
CA ASN A 279 -7.52 -0.16 -10.47
C ASN A 279 -7.20 -1.65 -10.26
N LEU A 280 -5.97 -2.00 -9.82
CA LEU A 280 -5.64 -3.38 -9.43
C LEU A 280 -6.50 -3.86 -8.26
N SER A 281 -6.69 -3.01 -7.26
CA SER A 281 -7.53 -3.33 -6.09
C SER A 281 -9.00 -3.52 -6.47
N ILE A 282 -9.53 -2.65 -7.34
CA ILE A 282 -10.90 -2.75 -7.86
C ILE A 282 -11.08 -4.03 -8.70
N LEU A 283 -10.10 -4.40 -9.52
CA LEU A 283 -10.19 -5.59 -10.36
C LEU A 283 -10.25 -6.87 -9.51
N LEU A 284 -9.44 -6.97 -8.46
CA LEU A 284 -9.47 -8.11 -7.54
C LEU A 284 -10.82 -8.23 -6.80
N ASP A 285 -11.42 -7.10 -6.38
CA ASP A 285 -12.73 -7.10 -5.74
C ASP A 285 -13.86 -7.52 -6.71
N ARG A 286 -13.83 -7.04 -7.95
CA ARG A 286 -14.84 -7.41 -8.95
C ARG A 286 -14.75 -8.86 -9.42
N LEU A 287 -13.55 -9.44 -9.43
CA LEU A 287 -13.36 -10.85 -9.78
C LEU A 287 -13.79 -11.81 -8.66
N ALA A 288 -13.99 -11.33 -7.43
CA ALA A 288 -14.34 -12.16 -6.29
C ALA A 288 -15.81 -12.61 -6.35
N PRO A 289 -16.10 -13.93 -6.45
CA PRO A 289 -17.48 -14.42 -6.54
C PRO A 289 -18.27 -14.17 -5.25
N ALA A 290 -19.56 -13.83 -5.38
CA ALA A 290 -20.41 -13.41 -4.26
C ALA A 290 -20.43 -14.40 -3.09
N HIS A 291 -20.56 -15.70 -3.36
CA HIS A 291 -20.60 -16.77 -2.36
C HIS A 291 -19.28 -16.99 -1.60
N HIS A 292 -18.16 -16.43 -2.10
CA HIS A 292 -16.82 -16.68 -1.58
C HIS A 292 -15.97 -15.40 -1.44
N ARG A 293 -16.62 -14.23 -1.47
CA ARG A 293 -15.97 -12.92 -1.54
C ARG A 293 -14.94 -12.71 -0.44
N GLY A 294 -15.25 -13.11 0.80
CA GLY A 294 -14.35 -12.95 1.94
C GLY A 294 -13.01 -13.69 1.78
N ALA A 295 -13.00 -14.90 1.21
CA ALA A 295 -11.78 -15.67 1.00
C ALA A 295 -10.92 -15.10 -0.13
N TYR A 296 -11.55 -14.64 -1.22
CA TYR A 296 -10.86 -13.97 -2.33
C TYR A 296 -10.26 -12.64 -1.85
N LEU A 297 -11.03 -11.82 -1.14
CA LEU A 297 -10.51 -10.59 -0.53
C LEU A 297 -9.38 -10.88 0.48
N GLY A 298 -9.48 -11.96 1.25
CA GLY A 298 -8.37 -12.45 2.08
C GLY A 298 -7.12 -12.76 1.24
N ALA A 299 -7.26 -13.48 0.13
CA ALA A 299 -6.15 -13.75 -0.79
C ALA A 299 -5.59 -12.49 -1.45
N SER A 300 -6.40 -11.46 -1.69
CA SER A 300 -5.93 -10.17 -2.23
C SER A 300 -4.91 -9.48 -1.32
N THR A 301 -4.90 -9.77 -0.02
CA THR A 301 -3.88 -9.25 0.90
C THR A 301 -2.47 -9.76 0.58
N LEU A 302 -2.34 -10.89 -0.14
CA LEU A 302 -1.07 -11.41 -0.61
C LEU A 302 -0.36 -10.44 -1.56
N VAL A 303 -1.06 -9.47 -2.15
CA VAL A 303 -0.45 -8.37 -2.91
C VAL A 303 0.63 -7.63 -2.11
N MET A 304 0.48 -7.54 -0.78
CA MET A 304 1.48 -6.93 0.11
C MET A 304 2.80 -7.70 0.15
N LEU A 305 2.81 -9.00 -0.22
CA LEU A 305 4.05 -9.75 -0.42
C LEU A 305 4.90 -9.12 -1.53
N GLY A 306 4.28 -8.52 -2.54
CA GLY A 306 4.97 -7.78 -3.59
C GLY A 306 5.86 -6.68 -3.02
N LEU A 307 5.34 -5.86 -2.11
CA LEU A 307 6.12 -4.81 -1.43
C LEU A 307 7.29 -5.37 -0.62
N SER A 308 7.07 -6.46 0.11
CA SER A 308 8.10 -7.07 0.96
C SER A 308 9.21 -7.71 0.12
N LEU A 309 8.82 -8.53 -0.85
CA LEU A 309 9.74 -9.20 -1.77
C LEU A 309 10.48 -8.19 -2.63
N GLY A 310 9.82 -7.15 -3.11
CA GLY A 310 10.44 -6.11 -3.92
C GLY A 310 11.54 -5.36 -3.20
N ARG A 311 11.39 -5.08 -1.91
CA ARG A 311 12.48 -4.46 -1.13
C ARG A 311 13.71 -5.36 -1.01
N ILE A 312 13.51 -6.67 -0.85
CA ILE A 312 14.61 -7.65 -0.73
C ILE A 312 15.28 -7.86 -2.10
N ILE A 313 14.48 -8.18 -3.12
CA ILE A 313 14.93 -8.42 -4.49
C ILE A 313 15.58 -7.16 -5.06
N GLY A 314 14.98 -6.00 -4.81
CA GLY A 314 15.48 -4.70 -5.23
C GLY A 314 16.83 -4.34 -4.63
N GLY A 315 16.97 -4.49 -3.31
CA GLY A 315 18.24 -4.24 -2.63
C GLY A 315 19.35 -5.17 -3.12
N ALA A 316 19.06 -6.48 -3.29
CA ALA A 316 20.02 -7.44 -3.81
C ALA A 316 20.41 -7.14 -5.28
N LEU A 317 19.45 -6.80 -6.12
CA LEU A 317 19.69 -6.41 -7.52
C LEU A 317 20.50 -5.10 -7.61
N LEU A 318 20.27 -4.15 -6.71
CA LEU A 318 21.05 -2.92 -6.63
C LEU A 318 22.50 -3.23 -6.26
N GLU A 319 22.74 -4.14 -5.31
CA GLU A 319 24.09 -4.56 -4.92
C GLU A 319 24.82 -5.29 -6.06
N TRP A 320 24.13 -6.19 -6.78
CA TRP A 320 24.75 -7.01 -7.83
C TRP A 320 24.89 -6.30 -9.17
N CYS A 321 23.92 -5.45 -9.53
CA CYS A 321 23.80 -4.90 -10.87
C CYS A 321 23.68 -3.36 -10.90
N GLY A 322 23.73 -2.69 -9.74
CA GLY A 322 23.61 -1.24 -9.64
C GLY A 322 22.28 -0.75 -10.23
N LYS A 323 22.36 0.33 -11.03
CA LYS A 323 21.20 0.93 -11.70
C LYS A 323 20.42 -0.02 -12.62
N ASN A 324 21.01 -1.13 -13.05
CA ASN A 324 20.35 -2.09 -13.94
C ASN A 324 19.13 -2.77 -13.29
N VAL A 325 18.97 -2.65 -11.97
CA VAL A 325 17.72 -3.01 -11.27
C VAL A 325 16.51 -2.37 -11.95
N PHE A 326 16.57 -1.10 -12.32
CA PHE A 326 15.44 -0.38 -12.95
C PHE A 326 15.14 -0.93 -14.35
N PHE A 327 16.16 -1.35 -15.10
CA PHE A 327 15.97 -2.00 -16.40
C PHE A 327 15.26 -3.36 -16.25
N VAL A 328 15.69 -4.18 -15.30
CA VAL A 328 15.04 -5.47 -14.98
C VAL A 328 13.58 -5.27 -14.57
N MET A 329 13.30 -4.23 -13.78
CA MET A 329 11.94 -3.88 -13.34
C MET A 329 11.06 -3.40 -14.49
N SER A 330 11.63 -2.67 -15.46
CA SER A 330 10.91 -2.31 -16.68
C SER A 330 10.53 -3.55 -17.51
N LEU A 331 11.47 -4.49 -17.69
CA LEU A 331 11.18 -5.76 -18.37
C LEU A 331 10.08 -6.54 -17.64
N LEU A 332 10.11 -6.55 -16.30
CA LEU A 332 9.06 -7.17 -15.49
C LEU A 332 7.69 -6.50 -15.73
N CYS A 333 7.62 -5.17 -15.83
CA CYS A 333 6.39 -4.48 -16.20
C CYS A 333 5.88 -4.90 -17.59
N LEU A 334 6.75 -5.06 -18.59
CA LEU A 334 6.35 -5.53 -19.91
C LEU A 334 5.80 -6.96 -19.87
N CYS A 335 6.39 -7.84 -19.06
CA CYS A 335 5.86 -9.18 -18.80
C CYS A 335 4.46 -9.12 -18.16
N ILE A 336 4.24 -8.23 -17.20
CA ILE A 336 2.91 -8.03 -16.58
C ILE A 336 1.90 -7.54 -17.63
N ALA A 337 2.26 -6.55 -18.45
CA ALA A 337 1.39 -6.04 -19.50
C ALA A 337 1.01 -7.15 -20.49
N PHE A 338 1.98 -7.99 -20.89
CA PHE A 338 1.76 -9.13 -21.76
C PHE A 338 0.81 -10.16 -21.14
N LEU A 339 0.99 -10.52 -19.86
CA LEU A 339 0.11 -11.43 -19.13
C LEU A 339 -1.34 -10.90 -19.07
N MET A 340 -1.51 -9.61 -18.80
CA MET A 340 -2.82 -8.97 -18.73
C MET A 340 -3.49 -8.92 -20.12
N LEU A 341 -2.74 -8.64 -21.18
CA LEU A 341 -3.25 -8.60 -22.55
C LEU A 341 -3.71 -9.97 -23.06
N ILE A 342 -2.95 -11.04 -22.75
CA ILE A 342 -3.36 -12.42 -23.12
C ILE A 342 -4.67 -12.81 -22.44
N ASN A 343 -4.85 -12.39 -21.19
CA ASN A 343 -6.02 -12.76 -20.39
C ASN A 343 -7.16 -11.74 -20.47
N ASP A 344 -7.01 -10.65 -21.23
CA ASP A 344 -7.98 -9.55 -21.34
C ASP A 344 -9.39 -10.03 -21.71
N LYS A 345 -9.50 -10.94 -22.69
CA LYS A 345 -10.80 -11.52 -23.07
C LYS A 345 -11.46 -12.30 -21.92
N LYS A 346 -10.68 -13.09 -21.18
CA LYS A 346 -11.20 -13.89 -20.06
C LYS A 346 -11.61 -13.02 -18.88
N ILE A 347 -10.82 -11.97 -18.61
CA ILE A 347 -11.12 -10.97 -17.58
C ILE A 347 -12.43 -10.25 -17.91
N LYS A 348 -12.60 -9.79 -19.16
CA LYS A 348 -13.82 -9.10 -19.60
C LYS A 348 -15.07 -9.96 -19.48
N ILE A 349 -15.02 -11.21 -19.96
CA ILE A 349 -16.15 -12.15 -19.82
C ILE A 349 -16.51 -12.32 -18.34
N ARG A 350 -15.51 -12.48 -17.47
CA ARG A 350 -15.75 -12.66 -16.04
C ARG A 350 -16.40 -11.43 -15.39
N LEU A 351 -16.02 -10.23 -15.83
CA LEU A 351 -16.56 -8.96 -15.32
C LEU A 351 -17.97 -8.65 -15.83
N THR A 352 -18.40 -9.25 -16.95
CA THR A 352 -19.79 -9.11 -17.45
C THR A 352 -20.74 -10.13 -16.84
N ASP A 353 -20.22 -11.26 -16.38
CA ASP A 353 -21.00 -12.35 -15.78
C ASP A 353 -21.18 -12.22 -14.25
N SER A 354 -20.44 -11.31 -13.61
CA SER A 354 -20.45 -10.99 -12.17
C SER A 354 -21.31 -9.76 -11.87
#